data_AF-A0A6L7JLP6-F1
#
_entry.id   AF-A0A6L7JLP6-F1
#
_cell.length_a   1.000
_cell.length_b   1.000
_cell.length_c   1.000
_cell.angle_alpha   90.00
_cell.angle_beta   90.00
_cell.angle_gamma   90.00
#
_symmetry.space_group_name_H-M   'P 1'
#
loop_
_entity.id
_entity.type
_entity.pdbx_description
1 polymer ?
#
loop_
_entity_poly.entity_id
_entity_poly.type
_entity_poly.pdbx_seq_one_letter_code
_entity_poly.pdbx_strand_id
1 'polypeptide(L)'
;MDVQHPKLAKWMSPVVMERERRLLIAINAIPCQKVRRFLRVAAASQMISASNMKFRPNICYSKQPVADAPVLAMFLVRAAEMIEDYQAARNPQAPTPLILRGDARCDGPDHADVIFTSPPYPNDMEYVHQTRLELTLLSYVQNAGELTDLKKQMISSSVKLVYKQNDWQKHMGLKLDSVRRIYEEIAETLEGRGWGWNAADMVAHYFGGMQTVFENWASRLRVGGRVGCVIGNSAFNGVKVPTDEILCELAVLSGFAVKEIDVFRSRRHNKHTCDLRESVLVLENV
;
A
#
# COMPACT_ATOMS: atom_id res chain seq x y z
N MET A 1 20.01 -19.12 0.01
CA MET A 1 18.71 -18.55 0.42
C MET A 1 17.91 -19.69 1.02
N ASP A 2 17.99 -19.84 2.34
CA ASP A 2 17.15 -20.77 3.11
C ASP A 2 16.01 -19.97 3.72
N VAL A 3 15.04 -19.58 2.88
CA VAL A 3 13.88 -18.84 3.36
C VAL A 3 12.86 -19.83 3.91
N GLN A 4 12.77 -19.93 5.23
CA GLN A 4 11.84 -20.82 5.90
C GLN A 4 10.53 -20.10 6.20
N HIS A 5 9.60 -20.10 5.24
CA HIS A 5 8.22 -19.70 5.51
C HIS A 5 7.30 -20.95 5.52
N PRO A 6 6.52 -21.19 6.58
CA PRO A 6 5.75 -22.44 6.77
C PRO A 6 4.69 -22.69 5.68
N LYS A 7 4.34 -21.66 4.90
CA LYS A 7 3.39 -21.76 3.78
C LYS A 7 4.03 -21.72 2.40
N LEU A 8 5.36 -21.64 2.30
CA LEU A 8 6.05 -21.47 1.02
C LEU A 8 5.75 -22.63 0.06
N ALA A 9 5.74 -23.87 0.56
CA ALA A 9 5.36 -25.07 -0.21
C ALA A 9 3.89 -25.07 -0.68
N LYS A 10 3.01 -24.27 -0.05
CA LYS A 10 1.63 -24.07 -0.52
C LYS A 10 1.56 -22.97 -1.57
N TRP A 11 2.38 -21.93 -1.44
CA TRP A 11 2.41 -20.80 -2.37
C TRP A 11 2.99 -21.17 -3.73
N MET A 12 3.96 -22.08 -3.77
CA MET A 12 4.68 -22.42 -4.99
C MET A 12 5.12 -23.88 -4.94
N SER A 13 5.09 -24.57 -6.08
CA SER A 13 5.56 -25.95 -6.16
C SER A 13 7.09 -26.02 -5.93
N PRO A 14 7.63 -27.16 -5.48
CA PRO A 14 9.08 -27.33 -5.35
C PRO A 14 9.86 -27.09 -6.65
N VAL A 15 9.28 -27.47 -7.80
CA VAL A 15 9.91 -27.30 -9.12
C VAL A 15 10.02 -25.82 -9.48
N VAL A 16 8.92 -25.06 -9.35
CA VAL A 16 8.92 -23.62 -9.63
C VAL A 16 9.84 -22.89 -8.64
N MET A 17 9.80 -23.26 -7.37
CA MET A 17 10.63 -22.65 -6.32
C MET A 17 12.12 -22.82 -6.59
N GLU A 18 12.56 -24.00 -7.03
CA GLU A 18 13.96 -24.22 -7.40
C GLU A 18 14.36 -23.38 -8.63
N ARG A 19 13.47 -23.23 -9.61
CA ARG A 19 13.71 -22.37 -10.78
C ARG A 19 13.83 -20.89 -10.40
N GLU A 20 12.94 -20.39 -9.55
CA GLU A 20 13.02 -19.04 -8.99
C GLU A 20 14.32 -18.82 -8.22
N ARG A 21 14.71 -19.79 -7.38
CA ARG A 21 15.95 -19.73 -6.60
C ARG A 21 17.16 -19.61 -7.52
N ARG A 22 17.24 -20.42 -8.58
CA ARG A 22 18.33 -20.35 -9.57
C ARG A 22 18.37 -19.02 -10.29
N LEU A 23 17.20 -18.52 -10.73
CA LEU A 23 17.08 -17.21 -11.37
C LEU A 23 17.61 -16.10 -10.45
N LEU A 24 17.16 -16.08 -9.19
CA LEU A 24 17.58 -15.07 -8.22
C LEU A 24 19.06 -15.18 -7.86
N ILE A 25 19.64 -16.38 -7.81
CA ILE A 25 21.10 -16.56 -7.65
C ILE A 25 21.85 -15.90 -8.81
N ALA A 26 21.43 -16.15 -10.06
CA ALA A 26 22.05 -15.56 -11.24
C ALA A 26 21.93 -14.03 -11.23
N ILE A 27 20.75 -13.50 -10.92
CA ILE A 27 20.52 -12.04 -10.80
C ILE A 27 21.39 -11.45 -9.69
N ASN A 28 21.50 -12.11 -8.54
CA ASN A 28 22.27 -11.61 -7.41
C ASN A 28 23.79 -11.61 -7.67
N ALA A 29 24.28 -12.46 -8.57
CA ALA A 29 25.69 -12.50 -8.98
C ALA A 29 26.08 -11.33 -9.90
N ILE A 30 25.12 -10.57 -10.45
CA ILE A 30 25.40 -9.42 -11.32
C ILE A 30 26.08 -8.31 -10.51
N PRO A 31 27.29 -7.84 -10.89
CA PRO A 31 28.02 -6.83 -10.11
C PRO A 31 27.29 -5.49 -10.01
N CYS A 32 26.77 -4.99 -11.14
CA CYS A 32 26.10 -3.71 -11.21
C CYS A 32 24.80 -3.70 -10.39
N GLN A 33 24.78 -2.92 -9.30
CA GLN A 33 23.63 -2.84 -8.40
C GLN A 33 22.36 -2.33 -9.09
N LYS A 34 22.47 -1.36 -10.01
CA LYS A 34 21.33 -0.81 -10.74
C LYS A 34 20.67 -1.88 -11.62
N VAL A 35 21.47 -2.63 -12.38
CA VAL A 35 21.01 -3.75 -13.22
C VAL A 35 20.40 -4.86 -12.35
N ARG A 36 21.08 -5.22 -11.25
CA ARG A 36 20.58 -6.22 -10.30
C ARG A 36 19.22 -5.83 -9.71
N ARG A 37 19.03 -4.57 -9.29
CA ARG A 37 17.74 -4.07 -8.77
C ARG A 37 16.65 -4.10 -9.85
N PHE A 38 16.96 -3.64 -11.06
CA PHE A 38 16.05 -3.68 -12.20
C PHE A 38 15.56 -5.10 -12.49
N LEU A 39 16.47 -6.07 -12.60
CA LEU A 39 16.11 -7.46 -12.88
C LEU A 39 15.41 -8.14 -11.71
N ARG A 40 15.66 -7.73 -10.46
CA ARG A 40 14.88 -8.23 -9.31
C ARG A 40 13.41 -7.80 -9.38
N VAL A 41 13.12 -6.59 -9.87
CA VAL A 41 11.74 -6.14 -10.10
C VAL A 41 11.10 -6.95 -11.22
N ALA A 42 11.82 -7.19 -12.32
CA ALA A 42 11.36 -8.06 -13.41
C ALA A 42 11.04 -9.47 -12.90
N ALA A 43 11.91 -10.06 -12.08
CA ALA A 43 11.67 -11.36 -11.46
C ALA A 43 10.41 -11.33 -10.56
N ALA A 44 10.27 -10.31 -9.71
CA ALA A 44 9.11 -10.14 -8.83
C ALA A 44 7.78 -10.10 -9.61
N SER A 45 7.77 -9.38 -10.73
CA SER A 45 6.56 -9.10 -11.52
C SER A 45 5.85 -10.35 -12.07
N GLN A 46 6.57 -11.47 -12.21
CA GLN A 46 6.02 -12.73 -12.72
C GLN A 46 5.78 -13.79 -11.62
N MET A 47 6.33 -13.61 -10.41
CA MET A 47 6.32 -14.63 -9.35
C MET A 47 4.90 -15.10 -9.00
N ILE A 48 3.93 -14.18 -8.90
CA ILE A 48 2.53 -14.55 -8.64
C ILE A 48 2.00 -15.44 -9.78
N SER A 49 2.22 -15.05 -11.03
CA SER A 49 1.75 -15.79 -12.21
C SER A 49 2.37 -17.18 -12.35
N ALA A 50 3.63 -17.36 -11.92
CA ALA A 50 4.30 -18.65 -11.89
C ALA A 50 3.91 -19.53 -10.68
N SER A 51 3.21 -18.96 -9.69
CA SER A 51 2.94 -19.62 -8.41
C SER A 51 1.53 -20.21 -8.32
N ASN A 52 1.22 -20.84 -7.18
CA ASN A 52 -0.14 -21.24 -6.80
C ASN A 52 -0.97 -20.06 -6.28
N MET A 53 -0.45 -18.83 -6.32
CA MET A 53 -1.14 -17.63 -5.88
C MET A 53 -1.76 -16.89 -7.06
N LYS A 54 -2.86 -16.18 -6.81
CA LYS A 54 -3.52 -15.36 -7.82
C LYS A 54 -4.04 -14.09 -7.20
N PHE A 55 -3.85 -12.99 -7.90
CA PHE A 55 -4.47 -11.71 -7.55
C PHE A 55 -5.93 -11.71 -8.00
N ARG A 56 -6.82 -11.48 -7.04
CA ARG A 56 -8.22 -11.05 -7.25
C ARG A 56 -8.36 -9.71 -6.50
N PRO A 57 -9.53 -9.22 -6.02
CA PRO A 57 -9.52 -8.04 -5.14
C PRO A 57 -8.54 -8.18 -3.97
N ASN A 58 -8.25 -9.41 -3.53
CA ASN A 58 -7.14 -9.75 -2.64
C ASN A 58 -6.36 -10.95 -3.19
N ILE A 59 -5.12 -11.14 -2.72
CA ILE A 59 -4.33 -12.32 -3.07
C ILE A 59 -4.93 -13.59 -2.47
N CYS A 60 -5.08 -14.64 -3.28
CA CYS A 60 -5.62 -15.93 -2.84
C CYS A 60 -4.88 -17.10 -3.50
N TYR A 61 -5.23 -18.33 -3.12
CA TYR A 61 -4.74 -19.51 -3.80
C TYR A 61 -5.52 -19.75 -5.09
N SER A 62 -4.80 -20.13 -6.15
CA SER A 62 -5.38 -20.68 -7.36
C SER A 62 -6.10 -21.99 -7.04
N LYS A 63 -7.24 -22.23 -7.70
CA LYS A 63 -7.95 -23.52 -7.63
C LYS A 63 -7.15 -24.64 -8.31
N GLN A 64 -6.34 -24.29 -9.29
CA GLN A 64 -5.46 -25.20 -10.01
C GLN A 64 -4.02 -24.86 -9.63
N PRO A 65 -3.37 -25.70 -8.81
CA PRO A 65 -1.96 -25.56 -8.50
C PRO A 65 -1.10 -25.64 -9.76
N VAL A 66 -0.05 -24.84 -9.81
CA VAL A 66 0.95 -24.82 -10.87
C VAL A 66 2.08 -25.78 -10.47
N ALA A 67 2.10 -26.96 -11.10
CA ALA A 67 3.13 -27.96 -10.82
C ALA A 67 4.50 -27.54 -11.36
N ASP A 68 4.54 -26.93 -12.55
CA ASP A 68 5.71 -26.37 -13.18
C ASP A 68 5.34 -25.11 -13.97
N ALA A 69 6.28 -24.17 -14.08
CA ALA A 69 6.15 -22.93 -14.82
C ALA A 69 7.47 -22.61 -15.56
N PRO A 70 7.41 -22.04 -16.78
CA PRO A 70 8.59 -21.65 -17.53
C PRO A 70 9.17 -20.33 -17.00
N VAL A 71 9.60 -20.32 -15.72
CA VAL A 71 10.05 -19.14 -14.97
C VAL A 71 11.04 -18.26 -15.76
N LEU A 72 12.06 -18.88 -16.36
CA LEU A 72 13.05 -18.12 -17.15
C LEU A 72 12.41 -17.40 -18.34
N ALA A 73 11.53 -18.08 -19.09
CA ALA A 73 10.87 -17.47 -20.24
C ALA A 73 9.93 -16.33 -19.79
N MET A 74 9.16 -16.53 -18.72
CA MET A 74 8.29 -15.50 -18.13
C MET A 74 9.08 -14.29 -17.67
N PHE A 75 10.22 -14.51 -17.01
CA PHE A 75 11.14 -13.46 -16.60
C PHE A 75 11.72 -12.69 -17.79
N LEU A 76 12.17 -13.38 -18.84
CA LEU A 76 12.75 -12.74 -20.02
C LEU A 76 11.72 -11.86 -20.74
N VAL A 77 10.46 -12.32 -20.85
CA VAL A 77 9.36 -11.49 -21.39
C VAL A 77 9.20 -10.22 -20.56
N ARG A 78 9.09 -10.33 -19.24
CA ARG A 78 8.94 -9.15 -18.36
C ARG A 78 10.14 -8.22 -18.40
N ALA A 79 11.35 -8.76 -18.44
CA ALA A 79 12.56 -7.97 -18.56
C ALA A 79 12.61 -7.19 -19.89
N ALA A 80 12.20 -7.82 -21.00
CA ALA A 80 12.13 -7.17 -22.30
C ALA A 80 11.11 -6.02 -22.30
N GLU A 81 9.88 -6.26 -21.84
CA GLU A 81 8.84 -5.24 -21.69
C GLU A 81 9.34 -4.04 -20.86
N MET A 82 9.95 -4.30 -19.70
CA MET A 82 10.50 -3.24 -18.85
C MET A 82 11.66 -2.48 -19.49
N ILE A 83 12.46 -3.12 -20.35
CA ILE A 83 13.55 -2.47 -21.09
C ILE A 83 12.97 -1.56 -22.16
N GLU A 84 11.95 -2.01 -22.90
CA GLU A 84 11.24 -1.22 -23.90
C GLU A 84 10.59 0.02 -23.25
N ASP A 85 9.88 -0.17 -22.14
CA ASP A 85 9.30 0.93 -21.36
C ASP A 85 10.37 1.94 -20.91
N TYR A 86 11.50 1.44 -20.38
CA TYR A 86 12.60 2.29 -19.96
C TYR A 86 13.19 3.07 -21.13
N GLN A 87 13.36 2.45 -22.30
CA GLN A 87 13.90 3.10 -23.49
C GLN A 87 12.94 4.19 -24.01
N ALA A 88 11.63 3.91 -24.02
CA ALA A 88 10.60 4.85 -24.44
C ALA A 88 10.49 6.06 -23.51
N ALA A 89 10.64 5.85 -22.20
CA ALA A 89 10.57 6.91 -21.19
C ALA A 89 11.92 7.60 -20.89
N ARG A 90 13.02 7.13 -21.49
CA ARG A 90 14.37 7.62 -21.16
C ARG A 90 14.51 9.09 -21.52
N ASN A 91 14.69 9.93 -20.52
CA ASN A 91 15.08 11.32 -20.68
C ASN A 91 16.49 11.53 -20.09
N PRO A 92 17.54 11.73 -20.93
CA PRO A 92 18.90 11.97 -20.45
C PRO A 92 19.07 13.24 -19.61
N GLN A 93 18.15 14.20 -19.75
CA GLN A 93 18.15 15.44 -18.98
C GLN A 93 17.35 15.34 -17.67
N ALA A 94 16.71 14.20 -17.41
CA ALA A 94 15.99 14.01 -16.15
C ALA A 94 16.96 13.99 -14.97
N PRO A 95 16.61 14.64 -13.84
CA PRO A 95 17.41 14.57 -12.63
C PRO A 95 17.48 13.13 -12.11
N THR A 96 18.58 12.80 -11.42
CA THR A 96 18.70 11.49 -10.77
C THR A 96 17.74 11.43 -9.58
N PRO A 97 16.80 10.47 -9.53
CA PRO A 97 15.87 10.37 -8.42
C PRO A 97 16.58 9.90 -7.14
N LEU A 98 16.22 10.50 -6.01
CA LEU A 98 16.60 10.03 -4.68
C LEU A 98 15.48 9.11 -4.16
N ILE A 99 15.83 7.85 -3.86
CA ILE A 99 14.88 6.87 -3.32
C ILE A 99 15.21 6.66 -1.84
N LEU A 100 14.31 7.11 -0.97
CA LEU A 100 14.42 6.95 0.47
C LEU A 100 13.40 5.90 0.94
N ARG A 101 13.84 4.94 1.74
CA ARG A 101 12.95 4.04 2.49
C ARG A 101 12.60 4.74 3.79
N GLY A 102 11.32 4.92 4.08
CA GLY A 102 10.88 5.58 5.31
C GLY A 102 9.39 5.42 5.58
N ASP A 103 8.96 6.05 6.66
CA ASP A 103 7.61 6.17 7.15
C ASP A 103 7.09 7.60 6.92
N ALA A 104 6.01 7.75 6.14
CA ALA A 104 5.45 9.06 5.80
C ALA A 104 4.99 9.89 7.01
N ARG A 105 4.86 9.27 8.20
CA ARG A 105 4.56 9.94 9.47
C ARG A 105 5.73 10.75 10.02
N CYS A 106 6.97 10.49 9.61
CA CYS A 106 8.14 11.18 10.15
C CYS A 106 9.30 11.39 9.16
N ASP A 107 9.34 10.67 8.05
CA ASP A 107 10.39 10.74 7.04
C ASP A 107 9.98 11.59 5.84
N GLY A 108 10.98 12.03 5.08
CA GLY A 108 10.81 12.83 3.86
C GLY A 108 11.93 13.86 3.70
N PRO A 109 12.20 14.35 2.49
CA PRO A 109 13.12 15.47 2.30
C PRO A 109 12.51 16.77 2.84
N ASP A 110 13.35 17.66 3.34
CA ASP A 110 12.95 19.02 3.72
C ASP A 110 12.82 19.92 2.49
N HIS A 111 12.05 21.00 2.64
CA HIS A 111 11.85 22.05 1.65
C HIS A 111 11.34 21.55 0.28
N ALA A 112 10.44 20.57 0.27
CA ALA A 112 9.80 20.14 -0.96
C ALA A 112 8.90 21.24 -1.56
N ASP A 113 8.81 21.28 -2.89
CA ASP A 113 7.87 22.16 -3.62
C ASP A 113 6.47 21.55 -3.76
N VAL A 114 6.43 20.24 -4.03
CA VAL A 114 5.22 19.49 -4.34
C VAL A 114 5.31 18.09 -3.74
N ILE A 115 4.22 17.63 -3.15
CA ILE A 115 3.98 16.21 -2.82
C ILE A 115 2.88 15.71 -3.75
N PHE A 116 3.14 14.64 -4.50
CA PHE A 116 2.13 13.99 -5.33
C PHE A 116 2.09 12.50 -5.01
N THR A 117 0.95 11.99 -4.53
CA THR A 117 0.87 10.64 -3.99
C THR A 117 -0.55 10.07 -4.00
N SER A 118 -0.65 8.78 -3.68
CA SER A 118 -1.89 8.07 -3.41
C SER A 118 -1.70 7.26 -2.13
N PRO A 119 -2.10 7.78 -0.95
CA PRO A 119 -1.99 7.05 0.31
C PRO A 119 -2.89 5.80 0.27
N PRO A 120 -2.64 4.80 1.13
CA PRO A 120 -3.46 3.60 1.14
C PRO A 120 -4.91 3.94 1.52
N TYR A 121 -5.90 3.41 0.81
CA TYR A 121 -7.31 3.73 1.09
C TYR A 121 -7.81 2.88 2.26
N PRO A 122 -8.65 3.40 3.17
CA PRO A 122 -9.20 2.62 4.28
C PRO A 122 -10.31 1.68 3.79
N ASN A 123 -9.94 0.64 3.04
CA ASN A 123 -10.86 -0.26 2.33
C ASN A 123 -10.56 -1.75 2.60
N ASP A 124 -9.84 -2.04 3.68
CA ASP A 124 -9.38 -3.37 4.07
C ASP A 124 -8.39 -4.05 3.12
N MET A 125 -7.67 -3.23 2.34
CA MET A 125 -6.56 -3.69 1.50
C MET A 125 -5.25 -3.72 2.31
N GLU A 126 -4.66 -4.90 2.45
CA GLU A 126 -3.43 -5.12 3.22
C GLU A 126 -2.27 -5.42 2.26
N TYR A 127 -1.44 -4.42 1.97
CA TYR A 127 -0.40 -4.51 0.94
C TYR A 127 0.72 -5.49 1.28
N VAL A 128 1.11 -5.61 2.55
CA VAL A 128 2.14 -6.57 2.99
C VAL A 128 1.66 -8.00 2.78
N HIS A 129 0.36 -8.27 2.95
CA HIS A 129 -0.21 -9.57 2.61
C HIS A 129 -0.16 -9.86 1.11
N GLN A 130 -0.46 -8.86 0.28
CA GLN A 130 -0.52 -9.01 -1.17
C GLN A 130 0.84 -9.32 -1.77
N THR A 131 1.90 -8.66 -1.29
CA THR A 131 3.26 -8.81 -1.82
C THR A 131 4.12 -9.78 -1.01
N ARG A 132 3.51 -10.60 -0.13
CA ARG A 132 4.25 -11.45 0.81
C ARG A 132 5.14 -12.47 0.12
N LEU A 133 4.73 -12.99 -1.05
CA LEU A 133 5.49 -13.99 -1.78
C LEU A 133 6.79 -13.37 -2.28
N GLU A 134 6.68 -12.20 -2.90
CA GLU A 134 7.77 -11.41 -3.45
C GLU A 134 8.70 -10.96 -2.33
N LEU A 135 8.16 -10.41 -1.23
CA LEU A 135 8.94 -10.01 -0.05
C LEU A 135 9.77 -11.18 0.51
N THR A 136 9.19 -12.38 0.52
CA THR A 136 9.81 -13.61 1.01
C THR A 136 10.89 -14.11 0.05
N LEU A 137 10.55 -14.32 -1.23
CA LEU A 137 11.49 -14.86 -2.23
C LEU A 137 12.66 -13.92 -2.52
N LEU A 138 12.41 -12.62 -2.51
CA LEU A 138 13.45 -11.61 -2.69
C LEU A 138 14.27 -11.36 -1.41
N SER A 139 13.97 -12.05 -0.31
CA SER A 139 14.66 -11.89 0.99
C SER A 139 14.57 -10.48 1.57
N TYR A 140 13.46 -9.77 1.33
CA TYR A 140 13.14 -8.52 2.04
C TYR A 140 12.54 -8.78 3.42
N VAL A 141 11.99 -9.98 3.62
CA VAL A 141 11.48 -10.48 4.90
C VAL A 141 11.93 -11.94 5.02
N GLN A 142 12.54 -12.31 6.15
CA GLN A 142 13.07 -13.66 6.37
C GLN A 142 12.15 -14.54 7.22
N ASN A 143 11.33 -13.93 8.08
CA ASN A 143 10.49 -14.64 9.04
C ASN A 143 9.17 -13.90 9.31
N ALA A 144 8.26 -14.56 10.02
CA ALA A 144 6.94 -14.01 10.33
C ALA A 144 6.99 -12.78 11.26
N GLY A 145 8.05 -12.66 12.09
CA GLY A 145 8.28 -11.50 12.95
C GLY A 145 8.54 -10.25 12.13
N GLU A 146 9.49 -10.31 11.20
CA GLU A 146 9.81 -9.21 10.27
C GLU A 146 8.59 -8.80 9.42
N LEU A 147 7.75 -9.75 8.99
CA LEU A 147 6.49 -9.43 8.30
C LEU A 147 5.54 -8.64 9.21
N THR A 148 5.48 -9.02 10.48
CA THR A 148 4.64 -8.36 11.49
C THR A 148 5.17 -6.97 11.82
N ASP A 149 6.49 -6.79 11.88
CA ASP A 149 7.10 -5.49 12.13
C ASP A 149 6.89 -4.53 10.96
N LEU A 150 6.97 -5.03 9.71
CA LEU A 150 6.60 -4.24 8.55
C LEU A 150 5.13 -3.80 8.60
N LYS A 151 4.21 -4.68 9.01
CA LYS A 151 2.78 -4.35 9.14
C LYS A 151 2.52 -3.25 10.16
N LYS A 152 3.20 -3.27 11.32
CA LYS A 152 3.06 -2.24 12.35
C LYS A 152 3.51 -0.85 11.88
N GLN A 153 4.39 -0.80 10.89
CA GLN A 153 4.87 0.45 10.26
C GLN A 153 3.92 0.98 9.19
N MET A 154 2.92 0.22 8.75
CA MET A 154 1.98 0.68 7.73
C MET A 154 0.91 1.60 8.34
N ILE A 155 0.36 2.51 7.52
CA ILE A 155 -0.90 3.18 7.83
C ILE A 155 -2.01 2.14 7.90
N SER A 156 -2.88 2.25 8.91
CA SER A 156 -3.91 1.27 9.27
C SER A 156 -5.09 1.23 8.29
N SER A 157 -4.83 0.96 7.01
CA SER A 157 -5.84 0.88 5.94
C SER A 157 -6.63 -0.44 5.91
N SER A 158 -6.24 -1.39 6.76
CA SER A 158 -6.88 -2.68 6.95
C SER A 158 -6.99 -3.01 8.43
N VAL A 159 -8.07 -3.70 8.79
CA VAL A 159 -8.32 -4.21 10.15
C VAL A 159 -7.18 -5.12 10.65
N LYS A 160 -6.39 -5.70 9.73
CA LYS A 160 -5.21 -6.54 10.03
C LYS A 160 -3.96 -5.74 10.38
N LEU A 161 -4.03 -4.41 10.25
CA LEU A 161 -2.96 -3.47 10.58
C LEU A 161 -3.24 -2.73 11.90
N VAL A 162 -4.36 -3.02 12.55
CA VAL A 162 -4.68 -2.50 13.87
C VAL A 162 -3.93 -3.30 14.94
N TYR A 163 -3.03 -2.63 15.65
CA TYR A 163 -2.23 -3.20 16.72
C TYR A 163 -2.29 -2.32 17.95
N LYS A 164 -2.39 -2.91 19.14
CA LYS A 164 -2.42 -2.21 20.44
C LYS A 164 -1.31 -1.16 20.62
N GLN A 165 -0.14 -1.44 20.04
CA GLN A 165 1.04 -0.56 20.09
C GLN A 165 0.79 0.80 19.40
N ASN A 166 -0.16 0.82 18.47
CA ASN A 166 -0.56 1.98 17.69
C ASN A 166 -1.91 2.56 18.14
N ASP A 167 -2.42 2.22 19.34
CA ASP A 167 -3.70 2.72 19.86
C ASP A 167 -3.76 4.25 19.94
N TRP A 168 -2.60 4.91 20.04
CA TRP A 168 -2.49 6.38 19.96
C TRP A 168 -3.13 6.93 18.67
N GLN A 169 -3.09 6.18 17.56
CA GLN A 169 -3.72 6.57 16.30
C GLN A 169 -5.25 6.61 16.44
N LYS A 170 -5.85 5.61 17.09
CA LYS A 170 -7.29 5.62 17.37
C LYS A 170 -7.67 6.83 18.21
N HIS A 171 -6.95 7.05 19.31
CA HIS A 171 -7.21 8.18 20.20
C HIS A 171 -7.10 9.52 19.47
N MET A 172 -6.14 9.65 18.56
CA MET A 172 -5.96 10.85 17.77
C MET A 172 -7.07 11.03 16.71
N GLY A 173 -7.39 9.98 15.95
CA GLY A 173 -8.47 10.02 14.96
C GLY A 173 -9.82 10.39 15.56
N LEU A 174 -10.15 9.86 16.74
CA LEU A 174 -11.41 10.16 17.45
C LEU A 174 -11.53 11.59 18.00
N LYS A 175 -10.45 12.39 17.93
CA LYS A 175 -10.52 13.83 18.25
C LYS A 175 -11.32 14.60 17.21
N LEU A 176 -11.33 14.15 15.96
CA LEU A 176 -12.12 14.78 14.90
C LEU A 176 -13.56 14.25 14.95
N ASP A 177 -14.53 15.16 15.03
CA ASP A 177 -15.95 14.79 15.21
C ASP A 177 -16.52 14.00 14.01
N SER A 178 -16.08 14.32 12.79
CA SER A 178 -16.49 13.56 11.60
C SER A 178 -16.01 12.10 11.65
N VAL A 179 -14.78 11.87 12.14
CA VAL A 179 -14.25 10.52 12.37
C VAL A 179 -15.01 9.81 13.49
N ARG A 180 -15.31 10.50 14.59
CA ARG A 180 -16.06 9.92 15.72
C ARG A 180 -17.46 9.46 15.29
N ARG A 181 -18.18 10.28 14.51
CA ARG A 181 -19.50 9.93 13.99
C ARG A 181 -19.44 8.67 13.12
N ILE A 182 -18.51 8.61 12.16
CA ILE A 182 -18.35 7.43 11.30
C ILE A 182 -17.94 6.19 12.12
N TYR A 183 -17.09 6.36 13.13
CA TYR A 183 -16.73 5.29 14.04
C TYR A 183 -17.96 4.72 14.75
N GLU A 184 -18.81 5.57 15.32
CA GLU A 184 -20.04 5.20 16.03
C GLU A 184 -21.02 4.49 15.09
N GLU A 185 -21.29 5.06 13.91
CA GLU A 185 -22.16 4.46 12.90
C GLU A 185 -21.68 3.06 12.48
N ILE A 186 -20.37 2.87 12.24
CA ILE A 186 -19.82 1.55 11.90
C ILE A 186 -19.94 0.60 13.11
N ALA A 187 -19.64 1.07 14.32
CA ALA A 187 -19.70 0.26 15.53
C ALA A 187 -21.11 -0.26 15.81
N GLU A 188 -22.15 0.56 15.61
CA GLU A 188 -23.55 0.16 15.71
C GLU A 188 -23.87 -1.00 14.75
N THR A 189 -23.35 -0.99 13.51
CA THR A 189 -23.57 -2.10 12.57
C THR A 189 -22.94 -3.43 13.00
N LEU A 190 -22.02 -3.40 13.97
CA LEU A 190 -21.30 -4.54 14.51
C LEU A 190 -21.91 -5.05 15.82
N GLU A 191 -22.86 -4.34 16.42
CA GLU A 191 -23.50 -4.76 17.66
C GLU A 191 -24.16 -6.15 17.53
N GLY A 192 -24.06 -6.96 18.58
CA GLY A 192 -24.56 -8.34 18.60
C GLY A 192 -23.75 -9.33 17.75
N ARG A 193 -22.77 -8.86 16.96
CA ARG A 193 -21.84 -9.72 16.21
C ARG A 193 -20.62 -10.00 17.09
N GLY A 194 -20.66 -11.08 17.87
CA GLY A 194 -19.53 -11.54 18.70
C GLY A 194 -18.28 -11.97 17.92
N TRP A 195 -18.33 -11.91 16.58
CA TRP A 195 -17.18 -12.06 15.69
C TRP A 195 -17.22 -10.98 14.61
N GLY A 196 -16.07 -10.40 14.28
CA GLY A 196 -15.98 -9.41 13.22
C GLY A 196 -14.65 -8.67 13.26
N TRP A 197 -14.14 -8.32 12.10
CA TRP A 197 -13.03 -7.38 12.03
C TRP A 197 -13.51 -6.00 12.48
N ASN A 198 -12.78 -5.35 13.40
CA ASN A 198 -13.19 -4.06 13.94
C ASN A 198 -12.88 -2.93 12.94
N ALA A 199 -13.78 -2.76 11.97
CA ALA A 199 -13.68 -1.73 10.95
C ALA A 199 -13.78 -0.32 11.54
N ALA A 200 -14.54 -0.13 12.63
CA ALA A 200 -14.60 1.15 13.33
C ALA A 200 -13.22 1.54 13.87
N ASP A 201 -12.56 0.64 14.61
CA ASP A 201 -11.19 0.87 15.10
C ASP A 201 -10.22 1.14 13.96
N MET A 202 -10.30 0.38 12.87
CA MET A 202 -9.45 0.60 11.70
C MET A 202 -9.64 2.01 11.13
N VAL A 203 -10.88 2.47 10.96
CA VAL A 203 -11.18 3.81 10.44
C VAL A 203 -10.58 4.89 11.36
N ALA A 204 -10.76 4.78 12.67
CA ALA A 204 -10.15 5.73 13.62
C ALA A 204 -8.61 5.70 13.58
N HIS A 205 -7.99 4.52 13.54
CA HIS A 205 -6.53 4.38 13.40
C HIS A 205 -6.02 4.98 12.08
N TYR A 206 -6.74 4.76 10.99
CA TYR A 206 -6.39 5.28 9.67
C TYR A 206 -6.30 6.81 9.70
N PHE A 207 -7.36 7.47 10.16
CA PHE A 207 -7.41 8.94 10.18
C PHE A 207 -6.42 9.54 11.19
N GLY A 208 -6.19 8.90 12.33
CA GLY A 208 -5.08 9.27 13.20
C GLY A 208 -3.73 9.16 12.50
N GLY A 209 -3.42 8.00 11.89
CA GLY A 209 -2.17 7.85 11.14
C GLY A 209 -1.98 8.91 10.06
N MET A 210 -3.05 9.25 9.33
CA MET A 210 -3.01 10.28 8.29
C MET A 210 -2.86 11.71 8.83
N GLN A 211 -3.37 12.02 10.02
CA GLN A 211 -3.12 13.31 10.64
C GLN A 211 -1.60 13.52 10.88
N THR A 212 -0.89 12.51 11.41
CA THR A 212 0.57 12.60 11.57
C THR A 212 1.31 12.73 10.24
N VAL A 213 0.80 12.08 9.18
CA VAL A 213 1.35 12.25 7.83
C VAL A 213 1.20 13.70 7.36
N PHE A 214 0.03 14.32 7.55
CA PHE A 214 -0.17 15.73 7.19
C PHE A 214 0.70 16.67 8.03
N GLU A 215 0.81 16.44 9.35
CA GLU A 215 1.70 17.23 10.23
C GLU A 215 3.17 17.15 9.75
N ASN A 216 3.64 15.95 9.40
CA ASN A 216 4.98 15.78 8.83
C ASN A 216 5.13 16.50 7.49
N TRP A 217 4.15 16.37 6.59
CA TRP A 217 4.18 17.06 5.29
C TRP A 217 4.18 18.57 5.44
N ALA A 218 3.38 19.14 6.34
CA ALA A 218 3.36 20.59 6.59
C ALA A 218 4.73 21.10 7.05
N SER A 219 5.44 20.32 7.86
CA SER A 219 6.79 20.67 8.34
C SER A 219 7.88 20.60 7.26
N ARG A 220 7.67 19.79 6.22
CA ARG A 220 8.67 19.50 5.17
C ARG A 220 8.40 20.16 3.83
N LEU A 221 7.16 20.57 3.58
CA LEU A 221 6.76 21.29 2.39
C LEU A 221 6.99 22.79 2.60
N ARG A 222 7.53 23.51 1.63
CA ARG A 222 7.66 24.97 1.78
C ARG A 222 6.29 25.64 1.87
N VAL A 223 6.23 26.84 2.47
CA VAL A 223 5.03 27.68 2.42
C VAL A 223 4.63 27.93 0.97
N GLY A 224 3.34 27.80 0.66
CA GLY A 224 2.80 27.85 -0.70
C GLY A 224 3.16 26.64 -1.58
N GLY A 225 3.83 25.62 -1.04
CA GLY A 225 4.00 24.33 -1.69
C GLY A 225 2.69 23.56 -1.73
N ARG A 226 2.56 22.62 -2.68
CA ARG A 226 1.28 21.95 -2.96
C ARG A 226 1.31 20.45 -2.71
N VAL A 227 0.17 19.90 -2.32
CA VAL A 227 -0.06 18.45 -2.24
C VAL A 227 -1.15 18.05 -3.22
N GLY A 228 -0.87 17.07 -4.07
CA GLY A 228 -1.86 16.32 -4.84
C GLY A 228 -2.00 14.92 -4.26
N CYS A 229 -3.16 14.60 -3.72
CA CYS A 229 -3.41 13.33 -3.02
C CYS A 229 -4.59 12.59 -3.65
N VAL A 230 -4.30 11.49 -4.37
CA VAL A 230 -5.33 10.65 -4.99
C VAL A 230 -5.89 9.69 -3.93
N ILE A 231 -7.17 9.84 -3.59
CA ILE A 231 -7.82 9.05 -2.55
C ILE A 231 -9.21 8.57 -2.98
N GLY A 232 -9.56 7.34 -2.63
CA GLY A 232 -10.90 6.78 -2.82
C GLY A 232 -11.68 6.71 -1.51
N ASN A 233 -12.96 7.10 -1.56
CA ASN A 233 -13.91 6.84 -0.49
C ASN A 233 -14.17 5.34 -0.34
N SER A 234 -14.49 4.92 0.87
CA SER A 234 -14.77 3.52 1.21
C SER A 234 -16.13 3.37 1.89
N ALA A 235 -16.54 2.12 2.13
CA ALA A 235 -17.74 1.82 2.88
C ALA A 235 -17.57 0.52 3.68
N PHE A 236 -18.16 0.50 4.87
CA PHE A 236 -18.18 -0.67 5.76
C PHE A 236 -19.61 -0.93 6.20
N ASN A 237 -20.12 -2.14 5.93
CA ASN A 237 -21.49 -2.53 6.28
C ASN A 237 -22.59 -1.54 5.82
N GLY A 238 -22.36 -0.82 4.72
CA GLY A 238 -23.30 0.18 4.20
C GLY A 238 -23.07 1.61 4.72
N VAL A 239 -22.26 1.76 5.77
CA VAL A 239 -21.80 3.07 6.25
C VAL A 239 -20.72 3.59 5.30
N LYS A 240 -20.95 4.76 4.71
CA LYS A 240 -19.99 5.42 3.82
C LYS A 240 -18.92 6.11 4.66
N VAL A 241 -17.66 5.93 4.27
CA VAL A 241 -16.53 6.68 4.83
C VAL A 241 -16.10 7.71 3.77
N PRO A 242 -16.45 8.99 3.93
CA PRO A 242 -16.06 10.06 3.00
C PRO A 242 -14.60 10.46 3.26
N THR A 243 -13.67 9.56 2.90
CA THR A 243 -12.24 9.71 3.14
C THR A 243 -11.67 11.00 2.55
N ASP A 244 -12.09 11.40 1.35
CA ASP A 244 -11.63 12.65 0.74
C ASP A 244 -11.95 13.90 1.58
N GLU A 245 -13.19 14.01 2.05
CA GLU A 245 -13.66 15.12 2.89
C GLU A 245 -12.98 15.12 4.26
N ILE A 246 -12.91 13.96 4.92
CA ILE A 246 -12.27 13.85 6.25
C ILE A 246 -10.77 14.15 6.18
N LEU A 247 -10.08 13.71 5.12
CA LEU A 247 -8.66 14.06 4.93
C LEU A 247 -8.47 15.56 4.69
N CYS A 248 -9.42 16.25 4.07
CA CYS A 248 -9.38 17.71 3.95
C CYS A 248 -9.52 18.40 5.31
N GLU A 249 -10.43 17.92 6.17
CA GLU A 249 -10.54 18.44 7.55
C GLU A 249 -9.23 18.27 8.32
N LEU A 250 -8.62 17.08 8.26
CA LEU A 250 -7.32 16.82 8.90
C LEU A 250 -6.21 17.68 8.30
N ALA A 251 -6.17 17.85 6.99
CA ALA A 251 -5.18 18.71 6.34
C ALA A 251 -5.30 20.16 6.82
N VAL A 252 -6.53 20.69 6.97
CA VAL A 252 -6.74 22.03 7.54
C VAL A 252 -6.22 22.13 8.98
N LEU A 253 -6.50 21.13 9.81
CA LEU A 253 -5.96 21.08 11.18
C LEU A 253 -4.44 21.01 11.23
N SER A 254 -3.80 20.46 10.20
CA SER A 254 -2.34 20.32 10.08
C SER A 254 -1.65 21.50 9.40
N GLY A 255 -2.37 22.57 9.04
CA GLY A 255 -1.76 23.77 8.44
C GLY A 255 -1.80 23.81 6.91
N PHE A 256 -2.79 23.16 6.28
CA PHE A 256 -3.05 23.30 4.84
C PHE A 256 -4.32 24.10 4.56
N ALA A 257 -4.33 24.80 3.41
CA ALA A 257 -5.55 25.25 2.78
C ALA A 257 -6.02 24.23 1.73
N VAL A 258 -7.30 23.87 1.75
CA VAL A 258 -7.93 23.05 0.71
C VAL A 258 -8.24 23.94 -0.49
N LYS A 259 -7.61 23.68 -1.63
CA LYS A 259 -7.85 24.41 -2.88
C LYS A 259 -8.95 23.76 -3.69
N GLU A 260 -8.95 22.44 -3.76
CA GLU A 260 -9.87 21.69 -4.60
C GLU A 260 -10.01 20.23 -4.14
N ILE A 261 -11.20 19.66 -4.35
CA ILE A 261 -11.44 18.21 -4.33
C ILE A 261 -11.90 17.85 -5.75
N ASP A 262 -10.96 17.47 -6.60
CA ASP A 262 -11.26 17.12 -7.99
C ASP A 262 -11.78 15.68 -8.06
N VAL A 263 -13.07 15.50 -8.35
CA VAL A 263 -13.70 14.18 -8.41
C VAL A 263 -13.40 13.51 -9.74
N PHE A 264 -12.42 12.60 -9.72
CA PHE A 264 -11.95 11.90 -10.91
C PHE A 264 -12.98 10.90 -11.48
N ARG A 265 -13.59 10.07 -10.62
CA ARG A 265 -14.61 9.10 -11.05
C ARG A 265 -15.51 8.63 -9.92
N SER A 266 -16.73 8.22 -10.29
CA SER A 266 -17.61 7.43 -9.44
C SER A 266 -17.30 5.94 -9.54
N ARG A 267 -17.38 5.24 -8.42
CA ARG A 267 -17.18 3.81 -8.26
C ARG A 267 -18.46 3.18 -7.71
N ARG A 268 -19.17 2.45 -8.57
CA ARG A 268 -20.27 1.58 -8.13
C ARG A 268 -19.71 0.31 -7.54
N HIS A 269 -20.17 -0.07 -6.36
CA HIS A 269 -19.78 -1.33 -5.73
C HIS A 269 -21.01 -2.22 -5.55
N ASN A 270 -21.00 -3.43 -6.13
CA ASN A 270 -22.13 -4.37 -6.06
C ASN A 270 -22.54 -4.84 -4.63
N LYS A 271 -21.79 -4.43 -3.60
CA LYS A 271 -22.00 -4.84 -2.21
C LYS A 271 -22.49 -3.70 -1.32
N HIS A 272 -22.43 -2.46 -1.81
CA HIS A 272 -22.82 -1.28 -1.05
C HIS A 272 -23.90 -0.55 -1.84
N THR A 273 -24.90 -0.06 -1.14
CA THR A 273 -25.99 0.74 -1.74
C THR A 273 -25.56 2.19 -2.00
N CYS A 274 -24.35 2.58 -1.58
CA CYS A 274 -23.82 3.92 -1.73
C CYS A 274 -22.81 4.02 -2.88
N ASP A 275 -22.91 5.11 -3.66
CA ASP A 275 -21.90 5.47 -4.64
C ASP A 275 -20.64 5.98 -3.92
N LEU A 276 -19.51 5.35 -4.24
CA LEU A 276 -18.19 5.79 -3.81
C LEU A 276 -17.57 6.65 -4.90
N ARG A 277 -16.62 7.51 -4.55
CA ARG A 277 -15.85 8.29 -5.53
C ARG A 277 -14.36 8.22 -5.23
N GLU A 278 -13.58 8.42 -6.27
CA GLU A 278 -12.14 8.64 -6.19
C GLU A 278 -11.86 10.07 -6.62
N SER A 279 -11.09 10.76 -5.81
CA SER A 279 -10.87 12.21 -5.88
C SER A 279 -9.39 12.52 -5.77
N VAL A 280 -8.96 13.66 -6.31
CA VAL A 280 -7.65 14.25 -6.07
C VAL A 280 -7.83 15.44 -5.13
N LEU A 281 -7.24 15.36 -3.93
CA LEU A 281 -7.19 16.49 -3.02
C LEU A 281 -6.05 17.40 -3.46
N VAL A 282 -6.36 18.68 -3.68
CA VAL A 282 -5.37 19.72 -3.96
C VAL A 282 -5.27 20.61 -2.73
N LEU A 283 -4.12 20.53 -2.05
CA LEU A 283 -3.84 21.26 -0.81
C LEU A 283 -2.66 22.22 -1.02
N GLU A 284 -2.62 23.30 -0.26
CA GLU A 284 -1.51 24.26 -0.23
C GLU A 284 -1.05 24.49 1.21
N ASN A 285 0.26 24.43 1.47
CA ASN A 285 0.80 24.66 2.80
C ASN A 285 0.73 26.15 3.16
N VAL A 286 0.16 26.50 4.32
CA VAL A 286 -0.05 27.89 4.75
C VAL A 286 0.90 28.34 5.85
#